data_AF-A0A0F9F9G6-F1
#
_entry.id   AF-A0A0F9F9G6-F1
#
_cell.length_a   1.000
_cell.length_b   1.000
_cell.length_c   1.000
_cell.angle_alpha   90.00
_cell.angle_beta   90.00
_cell.angle_gamma   90.00
#
_symmetry.space_group_name_H-M   'P 1'
#
loop_
_entity.id
_entity.type
_entity.pdbx_description
1 polymer ?
#
loop_
_entity_poly.entity_id
_entity_poly.type
_entity_poly.pdbx_seq_one_letter_code
_entity_poly.pdbx_strand_id
1 'polypeptide(L)'
;MTTKRIIYTRSDGSVSVVGPAPEFVANFDGTEAEAIAFIQAKDVPADAVDVEIVEQATIPTDRWFRDAWTRPVGGGSINIDMPRAREIQAERIQVARQRAIRYFQDEEDMARLTGRAPKADQHAADRASLEAMNLTAVATRVAGAANPTALKAIWPVKLPVQE
;
A
#
# COMPACT_ATOMS: atom_id res chain seq x y z
N MET A 1 12.05 5.42 -22.75
CA MET A 1 12.12 5.41 -21.27
C MET A 1 12.51 4.01 -20.84
N THR A 2 13.37 3.88 -19.83
CA THR A 2 13.78 2.56 -19.32
C THR A 2 12.62 1.84 -18.62
N THR A 3 12.37 0.60 -19.03
CA THR A 3 11.38 -0.30 -18.39
C THR A 3 12.03 -1.21 -17.37
N LYS A 4 13.35 -1.18 -17.22
CA LYS A 4 14.07 -2.03 -16.26
C LYS A 4 13.79 -1.56 -14.83
N ARG A 5 13.75 -2.52 -13.91
CA ARG A 5 13.60 -2.31 -12.47
C ARG A 5 14.61 -3.17 -11.75
N ILE A 6 15.22 -2.63 -10.70
CA ILE A 6 16.08 -3.41 -9.81
C ILE A 6 15.20 -3.86 -8.65
N ILE A 7 15.08 -5.17 -8.45
CA ILE A 7 14.32 -5.76 -7.36
C ILE A 7 15.26 -6.48 -6.42
N TYR A 8 14.99 -6.42 -5.12
CA TYR A 8 15.78 -7.12 -4.11
C TYR A 8 14.95 -7.41 -2.86
N THR A 9 15.39 -8.39 -2.09
CA THR A 9 14.82 -8.75 -0.79
C THR A 9 15.65 -8.11 0.31
N ARG A 10 15.01 -7.42 1.25
CA ARG A 10 15.66 -6.86 2.43
C ARG A 10 15.91 -7.95 3.48
N SER A 11 16.77 -7.65 4.45
CA SER A 11 17.07 -8.55 5.58
C SER A 11 15.84 -8.91 6.43
N ASP A 12 14.77 -8.12 6.39
CA ASP A 12 13.48 -8.42 7.03
C ASP A 12 12.53 -9.28 6.18
N GLY A 13 12.95 -9.71 4.99
CA GLY A 13 12.15 -10.49 4.05
C GLY A 13 11.22 -9.67 3.15
N SER A 14 11.16 -8.34 3.31
CA SER A 14 10.34 -7.47 2.46
C SER A 14 10.97 -7.26 1.07
N VAL A 15 10.14 -7.06 0.05
CA VAL A 15 10.60 -6.83 -1.32
C VAL A 15 10.68 -5.33 -1.62
N SER A 16 11.80 -4.93 -2.22
CA SER A 16 12.05 -3.57 -2.70
C SER A 16 12.13 -3.51 -4.21
N VAL A 17 11.72 -2.39 -4.77
CA VAL A 17 11.79 -2.10 -6.20
C VAL A 17 12.37 -0.71 -6.40
N VAL A 18 13.48 -0.62 -7.12
CA VAL A 18 14.10 0.64 -7.55
C VAL A 18 13.80 0.84 -9.03
N GLY A 19 13.22 2.00 -9.32
CA GLY A 19 12.96 2.47 -10.68
C GLY A 19 14.04 3.44 -11.12
N PRO A 20 14.89 3.10 -12.10
CA PRO A 20 15.83 4.04 -12.67
C PRO A 20 15.10 5.28 -13.20
N ALA A 21 15.58 6.47 -12.85
CA ALA A 21 15.01 7.72 -13.36
C ALA A 21 15.26 7.80 -14.88
N PRO A 22 14.22 7.96 -15.72
CA PRO A 22 14.39 7.97 -17.17
C PRO A 22 15.37 9.03 -17.66
N GLU A 23 15.37 10.21 -17.04
CA GLU A 23 16.27 11.32 -17.37
C GLU A 23 17.73 11.01 -17.01
N PHE A 24 17.97 10.31 -15.90
CA PHE A 24 19.33 9.91 -15.52
C PHE A 24 19.90 8.91 -16.54
N VAL A 25 19.13 7.88 -16.88
CA VAL A 25 19.55 6.87 -17.86
C VAL A 25 19.78 7.48 -19.24
N ALA A 26 18.95 8.43 -19.66
CA ALA A 26 19.10 9.10 -20.95
C ALA A 26 20.34 10.00 -21.05
N ASN A 27 20.81 10.55 -19.93
CA ASN A 27 21.97 11.45 -19.86
C ASN A 27 23.23 10.79 -19.30
N PHE A 28 23.20 9.48 -19.05
CA PHE A 28 24.34 8.74 -18.52
C PHE A 28 25.42 8.59 -19.60
N ASP A 29 26.68 8.87 -19.25
CA ASP A 29 27.83 8.70 -20.14
C ASP A 29 28.22 7.21 -20.19
N GLY A 30 27.47 6.45 -20.99
CA GLY A 30 27.62 5.00 -21.12
C GLY A 30 26.34 4.33 -21.63
N THR A 31 26.29 3.01 -21.46
CA THR A 31 25.13 2.18 -21.82
C THR A 31 24.04 2.23 -20.73
N GLU A 32 22.81 1.90 -21.10
CA GLU A 32 21.72 1.71 -20.13
C GLU A 32 22.07 0.67 -19.05
N ALA A 33 22.77 -0.40 -19.42
CA ALA A 33 23.20 -1.42 -18.48
C ALA A 33 24.19 -0.88 -17.43
N GLU A 34 25.14 -0.02 -17.85
CA GLU A 34 26.07 0.64 -16.93
C GLU A 34 25.37 1.66 -16.04
N ALA A 35 24.40 2.41 -16.57
CA ALA A 35 23.57 3.32 -15.78
C ALA A 35 22.78 2.57 -14.68
N ILE A 36 22.18 1.42 -15.03
CA ILE A 36 21.44 0.58 -14.08
C ILE A 36 22.39 -0.03 -13.04
N ALA A 37 23.57 -0.51 -13.45
CA ALA A 37 24.57 -1.04 -12.53
C ALA A 37 25.06 0.04 -11.54
N PHE A 38 25.24 1.27 -12.01
CA PHE A 38 25.58 2.41 -11.15
C PHE A 38 24.48 2.68 -10.11
N ILE A 39 23.21 2.71 -10.54
CA ILE A 39 22.06 2.88 -9.63
C ILE A 39 22.00 1.73 -8.64
N GLN A 40 22.19 0.48 -9.09
CA GLN A 40 22.20 -0.69 -8.22
C GLN A 40 23.27 -0.57 -7.14
N ALA A 41 24.51 -0.23 -7.50
CA ALA A 41 25.61 -0.10 -6.54
C ALA A 41 25.38 1.04 -5.53
N LYS A 42 24.65 2.09 -5.92
CA LYS A 42 24.37 3.26 -5.08
C LYS A 42 23.16 3.06 -4.16
N ASP A 43 22.06 2.52 -4.70
CA ASP A 43 20.74 2.55 -4.07
C ASP A 43 20.32 1.20 -3.48
N VAL A 44 20.99 0.09 -3.82
CA VAL A 44 20.72 -1.22 -3.22
C VAL A 44 21.60 -1.38 -1.97
N PRO A 45 21.00 -1.65 -0.79
CA PRO A 45 21.76 -1.91 0.44
C PRO A 45 22.72 -3.09 0.29
N ALA A 46 23.87 -3.01 0.97
CA ALA A 46 24.88 -4.08 0.91
C ALA A 46 24.43 -5.41 1.53
N ASP A 47 23.44 -5.38 2.44
CA ASP A 47 22.82 -6.55 3.06
C ASP A 47 21.61 -7.09 2.27
N ALA A 48 21.28 -6.48 1.13
CA ALA A 48 20.22 -6.97 0.27
C ALA A 48 20.57 -8.32 -0.34
N VAL A 49 19.57 -9.20 -0.44
CA VAL A 49 19.70 -10.51 -1.07
C VAL A 49 18.79 -10.58 -2.31
N ASP A 50 19.06 -11.57 -3.16
CA ASP A 50 18.26 -11.85 -4.37
C ASP A 50 18.11 -10.65 -5.32
N VAL A 51 19.18 -9.84 -5.45
CA VAL A 51 19.18 -8.67 -6.33
C VAL A 51 19.06 -9.10 -7.79
N GLU A 52 18.06 -8.59 -8.49
CA GLU A 52 17.74 -8.95 -9.87
C GLU A 52 17.29 -7.71 -10.67
N ILE A 53 17.68 -7.64 -11.94
CA ILE A 53 17.17 -6.63 -12.88
C ILE A 53 16.06 -7.28 -13.70
N VAL A 54 14.84 -6.78 -13.58
CA VAL A 54 13.65 -7.30 -14.26
C VAL A 54 12.98 -6.24 -15.13
N GLU A 55 12.09 -6.68 -16.02
CA GLU A 55 11.18 -5.76 -16.71
C GLU A 55 10.09 -5.26 -15.76
N GLN A 56 9.70 -3.99 -15.88
CA GLN A 56 8.60 -3.41 -15.11
C GLN A 56 7.30 -4.24 -15.22
N ALA A 57 7.07 -4.87 -16.37
CA ALA A 57 5.89 -5.70 -16.62
C ALA A 57 5.82 -6.97 -15.75
N THR A 58 6.94 -7.41 -15.14
CA THR A 58 6.94 -8.58 -14.24
C THR A 58 6.53 -8.21 -12.81
N ILE A 59 6.52 -6.92 -12.47
CA ILE A 59 6.14 -6.44 -11.14
C ILE A 59 4.63 -6.24 -11.09
N PRO A 60 3.93 -6.73 -10.04
CA PRO A 60 2.50 -6.54 -9.91
C PRO A 60 2.11 -5.06 -9.95
N THR A 61 1.15 -4.73 -10.82
CA THR A 61 0.63 -3.36 -10.97
C THR A 61 -0.28 -2.95 -9.81
N ASP A 62 -1.02 -3.91 -9.23
CA ASP A 62 -1.78 -3.67 -8.00
C ASP A 62 -0.82 -3.67 -6.79
N ARG A 63 -0.49 -2.48 -6.33
CA ARG A 63 0.43 -2.25 -5.21
C ARG A 63 -0.27 -2.15 -3.87
N TRP A 64 -1.57 -2.47 -3.79
CA TRP A 64 -2.33 -2.38 -2.56
C TRP A 64 -1.64 -3.15 -1.41
N PHE A 65 -1.18 -4.38 -1.64
CA PHE A 65 -0.48 -5.19 -0.64
C PHE A 65 1.04 -5.24 -0.85
N ARG A 66 1.66 -4.16 -1.36
CA ARG A 66 3.10 -4.14 -1.62
C ARG A 66 3.96 -4.44 -0.39
N ASP A 67 3.49 -4.05 0.79
CA ASP A 67 4.22 -4.27 2.05
C ASP A 67 4.07 -5.72 2.56
N ALA A 68 3.31 -6.56 1.85
CA ALA A 68 3.25 -8.02 2.01
C ALA A 68 3.88 -8.77 0.83
N TRP A 69 4.61 -8.06 -0.05
CA TRP A 69 5.33 -8.72 -1.13
C TRP A 69 6.49 -9.55 -0.58
N THR A 70 6.59 -10.78 -1.08
CA THR A 70 7.66 -11.73 -0.77
C THR A 70 8.23 -12.33 -2.04
N ARG A 71 9.47 -12.83 -1.96
CA ARG A 71 10.14 -13.53 -3.06
C ARG A 71 10.81 -14.81 -2.55
N PRO A 72 10.95 -15.85 -3.40
CA PRO A 72 11.73 -17.02 -3.06
C PRO A 72 13.22 -16.68 -2.96
N VAL A 73 13.93 -17.40 -2.10
CA VAL A 73 15.39 -17.34 -2.00
C VAL A 73 16.00 -17.76 -3.34
N GLY A 74 16.96 -16.99 -3.84
CA GLY A 74 17.54 -17.14 -5.17
C GLY A 74 16.83 -16.33 -6.26
N GLY A 75 15.83 -15.53 -5.92
CA GLY A 75 15.10 -14.67 -6.85
C GLY A 75 13.86 -15.31 -7.47
N GLY A 76 13.22 -14.60 -8.40
CA GLY A 76 11.95 -15.00 -9.03
C GLY A 76 10.76 -14.07 -8.75
N SER A 77 9.56 -14.58 -9.06
CA SER A 77 8.31 -13.81 -9.04
C SER A 77 7.93 -13.29 -7.65
N ILE A 78 7.32 -12.10 -7.63
CA ILE A 78 6.74 -11.51 -6.43
C ILE A 78 5.44 -12.25 -6.08
N ASN A 79 5.37 -12.74 -4.85
CA ASN A 79 4.16 -13.30 -4.25
C ASN A 79 3.62 -12.35 -3.18
N ILE A 80 2.39 -12.61 -2.73
CA ILE A 80 1.78 -11.89 -1.60
C ILE A 80 1.67 -12.85 -0.42
N ASP A 81 2.30 -12.49 0.70
CA ASP A 81 2.07 -13.14 1.98
C ASP A 81 0.66 -12.82 2.46
N MET A 82 -0.25 -13.80 2.35
CA MET A 82 -1.64 -13.63 2.73
C MET A 82 -1.84 -13.34 4.22
N PRO A 83 -1.20 -14.06 5.17
CA PRO A 83 -1.17 -13.66 6.57
C PRO A 83 -0.81 -12.18 6.78
N ARG A 84 0.31 -11.71 6.21
CA ARG A 84 0.75 -10.31 6.36
C ARG A 84 -0.20 -9.32 5.68
N ALA A 85 -0.72 -9.67 4.51
CA ALA A 85 -1.70 -8.84 3.80
C ALA A 85 -2.97 -8.63 4.62
N ARG A 86 -3.43 -9.64 5.36
CA ARG A 86 -4.61 -9.53 6.26
C ARG A 86 -4.36 -8.57 7.41
N GLU A 87 -3.17 -8.60 8.01
CA GLU A 87 -2.77 -7.64 9.05
C GLU A 87 -2.79 -6.21 8.50
N ILE A 88 -2.15 -5.98 7.35
CA ILE A 88 -2.13 -4.68 6.68
C ILE A 88 -3.55 -4.20 6.37
N GLN A 89 -4.43 -5.08 5.88
CA GLN A 89 -5.81 -4.71 5.57
C GLN A 89 -6.58 -4.29 6.81
N ALA A 90 -6.47 -5.06 7.90
CA ALA A 90 -7.12 -4.75 9.17
C ALA A 90 -6.63 -3.41 9.73
N GLU A 91 -5.32 -3.17 9.70
CA GLU A 91 -4.71 -1.91 10.14
C GLU A 91 -5.22 -0.73 9.30
N ARG A 92 -5.21 -0.83 7.97
CA ARG A 92 -5.69 0.24 7.09
C ARG A 92 -7.15 0.58 7.31
N ILE A 93 -8.01 -0.43 7.47
CA ILE A 93 -9.43 -0.22 7.78
C ILE A 93 -9.57 0.53 9.11
N GLN A 94 -8.83 0.12 10.14
CA GLN A 94 -8.90 0.76 11.45
C GLN A 94 -8.40 2.22 11.41
N VAL A 95 -7.26 2.47 10.75
CA VAL A 95 -6.69 3.81 10.60
C VAL A 95 -7.63 4.71 9.79
N ALA A 96 -8.18 4.23 8.67
CA ALA A 96 -9.13 4.98 7.87
C ALA A 96 -10.41 5.30 8.67
N ARG A 97 -10.92 4.35 9.44
CA ARG A 97 -12.07 4.55 10.32
C ARG A 97 -11.83 5.62 11.38
N GLN A 98 -10.70 5.55 12.08
CA GLN A 98 -10.36 6.54 13.11
C GLN A 98 -10.18 7.94 12.51
N ARG A 99 -9.53 8.06 11.35
CA ARG A 99 -9.39 9.34 10.64
C ARG A 99 -10.75 9.91 10.25
N ALA A 100 -11.64 9.09 9.70
CA ALA A 100 -12.97 9.52 9.29
C ALA A 100 -13.85 9.94 10.48
N ILE A 101 -13.81 9.20 11.59
CA ILE A 101 -14.51 9.58 12.83
C ILE A 101 -14.06 10.97 13.31
N ARG A 102 -12.75 11.20 13.36
CA ARG A 102 -12.20 12.50 13.78
C ARG A 102 -12.61 13.62 12.82
N TYR A 103 -12.48 13.39 11.52
CA TYR A 103 -12.91 14.35 10.50
C TYR A 103 -14.37 14.75 10.67
N PHE A 104 -15.28 13.78 10.83
CA PHE A 104 -16.70 14.09 11.00
C PHE A 104 -17.00 14.79 12.32
N GLN A 105 -16.26 14.51 13.39
CA GLN A 105 -16.38 15.25 14.63
C GLN A 105 -15.98 16.73 14.46
N ASP A 106 -14.83 16.99 13.83
CA ASP A 106 -14.36 18.35 13.58
C ASP A 106 -15.36 19.14 12.69
N GLU A 107 -15.89 18.51 11.64
CA GLU A 107 -16.89 19.11 10.75
C GLU A 107 -18.26 19.30 11.42
N GLU A 108 -18.68 18.37 12.29
CA GLU A 108 -19.88 18.49 13.12
C GLU A 108 -19.79 19.76 14.00
N ASP A 109 -18.70 19.92 14.73
CA ASP A 109 -18.47 21.05 15.64
C ASP A 109 -18.47 22.38 14.87
N MET A 110 -17.77 22.44 13.74
CA MET A 110 -17.74 23.63 12.88
C MET A 110 -19.11 23.95 12.28
N ALA A 111 -19.89 22.95 11.87
CA ALA A 111 -21.24 23.16 11.37
C ALA A 111 -22.17 23.71 12.47
N ARG A 112 -22.03 23.26 13.72
CA ARG A 112 -22.79 23.82 14.85
C ARG A 112 -22.41 25.27 15.15
N LEU A 113 -21.11 25.58 15.22
CA LEU A 113 -20.62 26.95 15.47
C LEU A 113 -21.07 27.95 14.40
N THR A 114 -21.27 27.49 13.17
CA THR A 114 -21.71 28.32 12.03
C THR A 114 -23.21 28.27 11.77
N GLY A 115 -24.01 27.67 12.66
CA GLY A 115 -25.47 27.61 12.56
C GLY A 115 -26.00 26.67 11.47
N ARG A 116 -25.18 25.77 10.95
CA ARG A 116 -25.52 24.80 9.88
C ARG A 116 -26.04 23.49 10.45
N ALA A 117 -27.10 23.54 11.26
CA ALA A 117 -27.62 22.37 11.99
C ALA A 117 -27.85 21.11 11.13
N PRO A 118 -28.46 21.16 9.93
CA PRO A 118 -28.67 19.95 9.12
C PRO A 118 -27.37 19.27 8.69
N LYS A 119 -26.29 20.04 8.48
CA LYS A 119 -24.97 19.46 8.17
C LYS A 119 -24.33 18.83 9.40
N ALA A 120 -24.46 19.47 10.56
CA ALA A 120 -23.98 18.91 11.82
C ALA A 120 -24.66 17.56 12.11
N ASP A 121 -25.97 17.47 11.94
CA ASP A 121 -26.74 16.24 12.16
C ASP A 121 -26.29 15.12 11.20
N GLN A 122 -26.01 15.47 9.94
CA GLN A 122 -25.48 14.52 8.96
C GLN A 122 -24.09 13.99 9.38
N HIS A 123 -23.17 14.89 9.77
CA HIS A 123 -21.83 14.48 10.23
C HIS A 123 -21.89 13.64 11.51
N ALA A 124 -22.78 13.97 12.43
CA ALA A 124 -23.03 13.17 13.63
C ALA A 124 -23.53 11.76 13.29
N ALA A 125 -24.46 11.64 12.33
CA ALA A 125 -24.97 10.35 11.86
C ALA A 125 -23.91 9.52 11.14
N ASP A 126 -23.07 10.14 10.31
CA ASP A 126 -21.97 9.46 9.62
C ASP A 126 -20.91 8.96 10.62
N ARG A 127 -20.54 9.79 11.61
CA ARG A 127 -19.66 9.40 12.71
C ARG A 127 -20.24 8.22 13.50
N ALA A 128 -21.49 8.31 13.93
CA ALA A 128 -22.17 7.24 14.66
C ALA A 128 -22.22 5.93 13.85
N SER A 129 -22.43 6.01 12.54
CA SER A 129 -22.40 4.82 11.67
C SER A 129 -21.01 4.17 11.60
N LEU A 130 -19.93 4.94 11.65
CA LEU A 130 -18.57 4.41 11.70
C LEU A 130 -18.28 3.80 13.08
N GLU A 131 -18.71 4.48 14.15
CA GLU A 131 -18.59 4.01 15.53
C GLU A 131 -19.29 2.65 15.72
N ALA A 132 -20.50 2.50 15.18
CA ALA A 132 -21.30 1.27 15.25
C ALA A 132 -20.86 0.14 14.29
N MET A 133 -19.76 0.30 13.55
CA MET A 133 -19.27 -0.74 12.64
C MET A 133 -18.93 -2.02 13.42
N ASN A 134 -19.47 -3.17 12.97
CA ASN A 134 -19.19 -4.47 13.59
C ASN A 134 -17.78 -4.96 13.22
N LEU A 135 -16.79 -4.56 14.03
CA LEU A 135 -15.38 -4.89 13.82
C LEU A 135 -15.11 -6.41 13.91
N THR A 136 -15.86 -7.15 14.70
CA THR A 136 -15.76 -8.61 14.78
C THR A 136 -16.11 -9.25 13.44
N ALA A 137 -17.22 -8.83 12.82
CA ALA A 137 -17.61 -9.33 11.51
C ALA A 137 -16.60 -8.95 10.41
N VAL A 138 -16.04 -7.74 10.47
CA VAL A 138 -14.96 -7.32 9.56
C VAL A 138 -13.72 -8.20 9.74
N ALA A 139 -13.29 -8.44 10.99
CA ALA A 139 -12.15 -9.30 11.30
C ALA A 139 -12.36 -10.74 10.79
N THR A 140 -13.56 -11.32 10.96
CA THR A 140 -13.89 -12.64 10.41
C THR A 140 -13.77 -12.67 8.88
N ARG A 141 -14.26 -11.63 8.19
CA ARG A 141 -14.12 -11.53 6.73
C ARG A 141 -12.66 -11.43 6.30
N VAL A 142 -11.86 -10.62 7.00
CA VAL A 142 -10.42 -10.45 6.71
C VAL A 142 -9.68 -11.77 6.90
N ALA A 143 -9.92 -12.47 8.01
CA ALA A 143 -9.32 -13.77 8.28
C ALA A 143 -9.70 -14.82 7.21
N GLY A 144 -10.95 -14.80 6.74
CA GLY A 144 -11.47 -15.72 5.73
C GLY A 144 -11.11 -15.39 4.27
N ALA A 145 -10.47 -14.25 3.98
CA ALA A 145 -10.14 -13.88 2.62
C ALA A 145 -9.07 -14.82 2.03
N ALA A 146 -9.40 -15.48 0.92
CA ALA A 146 -8.54 -16.50 0.29
C ALA A 146 -7.45 -15.90 -0.63
N ASN A 147 -7.65 -14.68 -1.12
CA ASN A 147 -6.74 -14.04 -2.07
C ASN A 147 -6.78 -12.50 -1.91
N PRO A 148 -5.80 -11.77 -2.48
CA PRO A 148 -5.70 -10.33 -2.37
C PRO A 148 -6.94 -9.59 -2.88
N THR A 149 -7.54 -10.04 -3.98
CA THR A 149 -8.75 -9.44 -4.55
C THR A 149 -9.92 -9.49 -3.57
N ALA A 150 -10.18 -10.66 -2.99
CA ALA A 150 -11.22 -10.83 -1.97
C ALA A 150 -10.92 -10.02 -0.72
N LEU A 151 -9.65 -9.91 -0.31
CA LEU A 151 -9.23 -9.14 0.85
C LEU A 151 -9.44 -7.64 0.66
N LYS A 152 -9.07 -7.10 -0.51
CA LYS A 152 -9.27 -5.70 -0.90
C LYS A 152 -10.76 -5.33 -0.94
N ALA A 153 -11.62 -6.25 -1.40
CA ALA A 153 -13.07 -6.07 -1.46
C ALA A 153 -13.76 -5.97 -0.08
N ILE A 154 -13.05 -6.23 1.03
CA ILE A 154 -13.59 -6.07 2.38
C ILE A 154 -13.62 -4.59 2.82
N TRP A 155 -12.95 -3.70 2.09
CA TRP A 155 -12.92 -2.27 2.38
C TRP A 155 -14.34 -1.70 2.61
N PRO A 156 -14.61 -1.08 3.77
CA PRO A 156 -15.92 -0.50 4.03
C PRO A 156 -16.22 0.66 3.07
N VAL A 157 -17.39 0.64 2.41
CA VAL A 157 -17.80 1.63 1.40
C VAL A 157 -17.80 3.07 1.92
N LYS A 158 -18.01 3.27 3.22
CA LYS A 158 -18.04 4.60 3.86
C LYS A 158 -16.65 5.17 4.18
N LEU A 159 -15.58 4.39 4.00
CA LEU A 159 -14.22 4.84 4.27
C LEU A 159 -13.54 5.32 2.99
N PRO A 160 -12.83 6.45 3.03
CA PRO A 160 -12.06 6.92 1.88
C PRO A 160 -11.02 5.86 1.50
N VAL A 161 -10.97 5.47 0.24
CA VAL A 161 -10.00 4.48 -0.26
C VAL A 161 -8.59 5.04 -0.05
N GLN A 162 -7.71 4.24 0.55
CA GLN A 162 -6.28 4.57 0.67
C GLN A 162 -5.57 4.03 -0.57
N GLU A 163 -4.89 4.89 -1.33
CA GLU A 163 -4.05 4.49 -2.48
C GLU A 163 -2.74 3.84 -2.06
#